data_AF-A0A7W6N8K8-F1
#
_entry.id   AF-A0A7W6N8K8-F1
#
_cell.length_a   1.000
_cell.length_b   1.000
_cell.length_c   1.000
_cell.angle_alpha   90.00
_cell.angle_beta   90.00
_cell.angle_gamma   90.00
#
_symmetry.space_group_name_H-M   'P 1'
#
loop_
_entity.id
_entity.type
_entity.pdbx_description
1 polymer ?
#
loop_
_entity_poly.entity_id
_entity_poly.type
_entity_poly.pdbx_seq_one_letter_code
_entity_poly.pdbx_strand_id
1 'polypeptide(L)'
;MKRRTLLKAFGFPALATTGAFGWMTAARSKNRYYQGPVTDHFDGVRFFLADQPQDKGLIELARWQLGGERRAWPESFPSPFRDRPPAEVRDLRTALIGHASFLIQAAGLNILVDPVFSERASPFSFTGPKRVNPPGIAFEDLPPIHAVLITHNHYDHLDLDALGRLWQRHRPRLVAPLGNDAIIRAEHPEIPVETRDWGESVDLGNGITAHFEPAYHWSARGINDRRMALWCAYVLTTPAGVIYHIGDTGFGDGKIFHAVRARYGRPRLVHLPIGAYEPRWFMGPQHMNPEDAVKVLGIVEAEQAFGHHWGTFRLTDEGIDEPPRDLAAALQAAEIPEERFRPLRPGEAWTPSA
;
A
#
# COMPACT_ATOMS: atom_id res chain seq x y z
N MET A 1 -14.94 -69.58 15.35
CA MET A 1 -14.25 -69.54 14.03
C MET A 1 -15.25 -69.99 12.97
N LYS A 2 -15.55 -69.35 11.84
CA LYS A 2 -15.06 -68.15 11.13
C LYS A 2 -16.21 -67.64 10.23
N ARG A 3 -16.39 -66.32 10.27
CA ARG A 3 -16.75 -65.33 9.23
C ARG A 3 -17.77 -65.67 8.12
N ARG A 4 -18.84 -64.87 8.14
CA ARG A 4 -19.78 -64.55 7.07
C ARG A 4 -19.10 -63.73 5.96
N THR A 5 -19.41 -64.04 4.71
CA THR A 5 -19.19 -63.17 3.55
C THR A 5 -20.52 -63.07 2.81
N LEU A 6 -21.12 -61.89 2.76
CA LEU A 6 -22.30 -61.60 1.94
C LEU A 6 -21.92 -60.45 1.01
N LEU A 7 -21.87 -60.75 -0.28
CA LEU A 7 -21.85 -59.77 -1.36
C LEU A 7 -23.08 -58.87 -1.24
N LYS A 8 -22.88 -57.55 -1.34
CA LYS A 8 -23.96 -56.61 -1.68
C LYS A 8 -23.57 -55.81 -2.91
N ALA A 9 -24.46 -55.92 -3.88
CA ALA A 9 -24.49 -55.23 -5.16
C ALA A 9 -24.48 -53.70 -5.00
N PHE A 10 -23.71 -53.02 -5.85
CA PHE A 10 -23.88 -51.59 -6.11
C PHE A 10 -24.92 -51.42 -7.22
N GLY A 11 -26.11 -50.97 -6.85
CA GLY A 11 -27.11 -50.43 -7.77
C GLY A 11 -26.93 -48.92 -7.87
N PHE A 12 -26.81 -48.41 -9.10
CA PHE A 12 -27.06 -47.01 -9.42
C PHE A 12 -28.55 -46.70 -9.22
N PRO A 13 -28.90 -45.49 -8.74
CA PRO A 13 -30.06 -44.82 -9.29
C PRO A 13 -29.77 -43.39 -9.75
N ALA A 14 -30.28 -43.18 -10.97
CA ALA A 14 -30.70 -42.00 -11.70
C ALA A 14 -30.88 -40.64 -11.00
N LEU A 15 -30.66 -39.61 -11.82
CA LEU A 15 -30.85 -38.18 -11.64
C LEU A 15 -32.11 -37.77 -10.85
N ALA A 16 -31.91 -36.87 -9.87
CA ALA A 16 -32.89 -35.86 -9.48
C ALA A 16 -32.44 -34.49 -10.01
N THR A 17 -33.00 -34.13 -11.16
CA THR A 17 -32.78 -32.91 -11.95
C THR A 17 -33.51 -31.68 -11.40
N THR A 18 -33.29 -31.33 -10.13
CA THR A 18 -33.87 -30.11 -9.53
C THR A 18 -32.91 -29.32 -8.62
N GLY A 19 -31.65 -29.74 -8.47
CA GLY A 19 -30.63 -29.00 -7.71
C GLY A 19 -29.90 -27.90 -8.51
N ALA A 20 -29.96 -27.94 -9.84
CA ALA A 20 -29.10 -27.11 -10.71
C ALA A 20 -29.62 -25.69 -10.95
N PHE A 21 -30.90 -25.40 -10.69
CA PHE A 21 -31.48 -24.06 -10.87
C PHE A 21 -31.49 -23.21 -9.58
N GLY A 22 -31.35 -23.83 -8.41
CA GLY A 22 -31.33 -23.15 -7.10
C GLY A 22 -29.96 -22.64 -6.66
N TRP A 23 -28.87 -23.11 -7.28
CA TRP A 23 -27.50 -22.60 -7.06
C TRP A 23 -27.10 -21.50 -8.05
N MET A 24 -27.93 -21.23 -9.06
CA MET A 24 -27.77 -20.14 -10.03
C MET A 24 -28.57 -18.88 -9.68
N THR A 25 -29.04 -18.75 -8.43
CA THR A 25 -29.14 -17.44 -7.80
C THR A 25 -27.93 -17.26 -6.92
N ALA A 26 -26.77 -17.01 -7.54
CA ALA A 26 -25.67 -16.37 -6.85
C ALA A 26 -26.27 -15.13 -6.18
N ALA A 27 -26.39 -15.15 -4.86
CA ALA A 27 -26.57 -13.93 -4.11
C ALA A 27 -25.42 -13.03 -4.57
N ARG A 28 -25.72 -12.01 -5.39
CA ARG A 28 -24.73 -10.99 -5.78
C ARG A 28 -24.07 -10.58 -4.48
N SER A 29 -22.81 -10.96 -4.30
CA SER A 29 -22.10 -10.67 -3.06
C SER A 29 -22.17 -9.17 -2.87
N LYS A 30 -22.83 -8.70 -1.81
CA LYS A 30 -22.87 -7.26 -1.54
C LYS A 30 -21.46 -6.83 -1.12
N ASN A 31 -21.04 -5.65 -1.58
CA ASN A 31 -19.83 -5.05 -1.05
C ASN A 31 -19.99 -4.84 0.47
N ARG A 32 -19.00 -5.29 1.25
CA ARG A 32 -19.03 -5.25 2.73
C ARG A 32 -18.57 -3.92 3.34
N TYR A 33 -17.97 -3.06 2.53
CA TYR A 33 -17.29 -1.84 2.96
C TYR A 33 -17.92 -0.57 2.40
N TYR A 34 -18.47 -0.62 1.20
CA TYR A 34 -18.98 0.54 0.49
C TYR A 34 -20.34 0.25 -0.16
N GLN A 35 -21.30 1.16 -0.01
CA GLN A 35 -22.66 1.04 -0.56
C GLN A 35 -23.03 2.25 -1.44
N GLY A 36 -22.13 2.66 -2.33
CA GLY A 36 -22.38 3.74 -3.29
C GLY A 36 -23.00 3.28 -4.62
N PRO A 37 -23.28 4.23 -5.52
CA PRO A 37 -23.78 3.93 -6.87
C PRO A 37 -22.71 3.24 -7.72
N VAL A 38 -23.13 2.49 -8.73
CA VAL A 38 -22.25 1.98 -9.79
C VAL A 38 -21.64 3.17 -10.53
N THR A 39 -20.33 3.13 -10.78
CA THR A 39 -19.56 4.17 -11.49
C THR A 39 -18.75 3.55 -12.62
N ASP A 40 -17.91 4.34 -13.28
CA ASP A 40 -16.94 3.89 -14.27
C ASP A 40 -15.76 3.08 -13.69
N HIS A 41 -15.65 2.99 -12.36
CA HIS A 41 -14.59 2.24 -11.66
C HIS A 41 -15.13 1.49 -10.42
N PHE A 42 -16.45 1.31 -10.30
CA PHE A 42 -17.10 0.51 -9.26
C PHE A 42 -18.34 -0.24 -9.82
N ASP A 43 -18.34 -1.57 -9.76
CA ASP A 43 -19.40 -2.40 -10.38
C ASP A 43 -20.60 -2.69 -9.46
N GLY A 44 -20.65 -2.03 -8.30
CA GLY A 44 -21.62 -2.29 -7.23
C GLY A 44 -21.14 -3.31 -6.18
N VAL A 45 -20.04 -4.01 -6.46
CA VAL A 45 -19.41 -4.99 -5.56
C VAL A 45 -17.92 -4.70 -5.38
N ARG A 46 -17.19 -4.41 -6.46
CA ARG A 46 -15.74 -4.22 -6.47
C ARG A 46 -15.36 -2.97 -7.25
N PHE A 47 -14.30 -2.33 -6.78
CA PHE A 47 -13.59 -1.29 -7.50
C PHE A 47 -12.69 -1.90 -8.57
N PHE A 48 -12.43 -1.15 -9.64
CA PHE A 48 -11.54 -1.57 -10.71
C PHE A 48 -10.95 -0.34 -11.41
N LEU A 49 -9.68 -0.41 -11.79
CA LEU A 49 -9.07 0.59 -12.67
C LEU A 49 -9.09 0.06 -14.10
N ALA A 50 -9.52 0.90 -15.05
CA ALA A 50 -9.43 0.58 -16.47
C ALA A 50 -7.98 0.23 -16.84
N ASP A 51 -7.80 -0.77 -17.71
CA ASP A 51 -6.50 -1.30 -18.14
C ASP A 51 -5.63 -1.96 -17.03
N GLN A 52 -6.09 -2.01 -15.77
CA GLN A 52 -5.36 -2.78 -14.76
C GLN A 52 -5.40 -4.28 -15.09
N PRO A 53 -4.26 -4.99 -15.05
CA PRO A 53 -4.26 -6.42 -15.31
C PRO A 53 -5.13 -7.18 -14.31
N GLN A 54 -5.63 -8.33 -14.74
CA GLN A 54 -6.43 -9.22 -13.89
C GLN A 54 -5.59 -9.69 -12.69
N ASP A 55 -6.23 -9.71 -11.52
CA ASP A 55 -5.60 -10.24 -10.32
C ASP A 55 -5.23 -11.71 -10.52
N LYS A 56 -4.06 -12.08 -10.02
CA LYS A 56 -3.64 -13.47 -10.00
C LYS A 56 -4.55 -14.29 -9.06
N GLY A 57 -4.99 -15.44 -9.55
CA GLY A 57 -5.88 -16.35 -8.84
C GLY A 57 -5.14 -17.29 -7.89
N LEU A 58 -5.90 -18.23 -7.32
CA LEU A 58 -5.35 -19.22 -6.38
C LEU A 58 -4.33 -20.17 -7.03
N ILE A 59 -4.48 -20.45 -8.33
CA ILE A 59 -3.58 -21.34 -9.08
C ILE A 59 -2.21 -20.68 -9.23
N GLU A 60 -2.18 -19.41 -9.64
CA GLU A 60 -0.95 -18.64 -9.76
C GLU A 60 -0.30 -18.43 -8.40
N LEU A 61 -1.08 -18.17 -7.35
CA LEU A 61 -0.55 -18.07 -5.99
C LEU A 61 0.10 -19.39 -5.55
N ALA A 62 -0.56 -20.53 -5.80
CA ALA A 62 0.00 -21.84 -5.48
C ALA A 62 1.28 -22.14 -6.30
N ARG A 63 1.29 -21.79 -7.59
CA ARG A 63 2.47 -21.91 -8.45
C ARG A 63 3.64 -21.11 -7.89
N TRP A 64 3.39 -19.89 -7.44
CA TRP A 64 4.41 -19.07 -6.81
C TRP A 64 4.89 -19.70 -5.48
N GLN A 65 3.99 -20.06 -4.57
CA GLN A 65 4.38 -20.62 -3.27
C GLN A 65 5.16 -21.95 -3.37
N LEU A 66 4.90 -22.74 -4.41
CA LEU A 66 5.57 -24.04 -4.63
C LEU A 66 6.86 -23.93 -5.47
N GLY A 67 7.01 -22.88 -6.27
CA GLY A 67 8.11 -22.73 -7.24
C GLY A 67 8.96 -21.48 -7.08
N GLY A 68 8.64 -20.61 -6.12
CA GLY A 68 9.37 -19.37 -5.85
C GLY A 68 10.69 -19.62 -5.13
N GLU A 69 11.72 -18.87 -5.51
CA GLU A 69 13.03 -18.91 -4.85
C GLU A 69 13.10 -17.80 -3.80
N ARG A 70 12.38 -18.01 -2.69
CA ARG A 70 12.31 -17.01 -1.63
C ARG A 70 13.66 -16.87 -0.94
N ARG A 71 14.38 -15.77 -1.18
CA ARG A 71 15.73 -15.55 -0.63
C ARG A 71 15.68 -15.24 0.86
N ALA A 72 16.58 -15.85 1.64
CA ALA A 72 16.60 -15.69 3.09
C ALA A 72 16.85 -14.21 3.48
N TRP A 73 16.12 -13.74 4.49
CA TRP A 73 16.36 -12.45 5.13
C TRP A 73 17.02 -12.68 6.48
N PRO A 74 17.87 -11.75 6.95
CA PRO A 74 18.36 -11.79 8.32
C PRO A 74 17.20 -11.61 9.31
N GLU A 75 17.34 -12.12 10.53
CA GLU A 75 16.34 -11.92 11.59
C GLU A 75 16.21 -10.46 12.02
N SER A 76 17.29 -9.69 11.84
CA SER A 76 17.39 -8.27 12.19
C SER A 76 18.19 -7.53 11.13
N PHE A 77 17.69 -6.36 10.73
CA PHE A 77 18.27 -5.47 9.74
C PHE A 77 18.08 -4.01 10.17
N PRO A 78 18.65 -3.60 11.32
CA PRO A 78 18.41 -2.28 11.87
C PRO A 78 18.93 -1.18 10.95
N SER A 79 18.19 -0.08 10.88
CA SER A 79 18.66 1.13 10.20
C SER A 79 19.79 1.79 11.01
N PRO A 80 20.82 2.35 10.34
CA PRO A 80 21.82 3.18 11.02
C PRO A 80 21.25 4.55 11.42
N PHE A 81 20.07 4.91 10.93
CA PHE A 81 19.42 6.19 11.23
C PHE A 81 18.38 6.04 12.33
N ARG A 82 18.16 7.13 13.05
CA ARG A 82 17.06 7.31 13.97
C ARG A 82 16.67 8.77 13.95
N ASP A 83 15.38 9.03 13.83
CA ASP A 83 14.86 10.39 13.76
C ASP A 83 14.10 10.78 15.03
N ARG A 84 14.28 12.04 15.42
CA ARG A 84 13.48 12.77 16.40
C ARG A 84 13.02 14.05 15.71
N PRO A 85 11.86 14.02 15.04
CA PRO A 85 11.43 15.11 14.19
C PRO A 85 11.22 16.39 14.99
N PRO A 86 11.50 17.57 14.40
CA PRO A 86 11.10 18.84 15.01
C PRO A 86 9.57 18.91 15.14
N ALA A 87 9.08 19.69 16.10
CA ALA A 87 7.64 19.83 16.33
C ALA A 87 6.89 20.38 15.09
N GLU A 88 7.54 21.24 14.31
CA GLU A 88 6.96 21.92 13.15
C GLU A 88 8.05 22.20 12.10
N VAL A 89 7.70 22.12 10.81
CA VAL A 89 8.53 22.59 9.68
C VAL A 89 7.65 23.42 8.74
N ARG A 90 8.16 24.60 8.33
CA ARG A 90 7.44 25.51 7.42
C ARG A 90 7.62 25.21 5.94
N ASP A 91 8.84 24.86 5.52
CA ASP A 91 9.10 24.44 4.14
C ASP A 91 8.69 22.98 3.93
N LEU A 92 9.64 22.08 3.67
CA LEU A 92 9.38 20.66 3.50
C LEU A 92 10.38 19.83 4.28
N ARG A 93 9.90 18.79 4.95
CA ARG A 93 10.70 17.70 5.49
C ARG A 93 9.95 16.40 5.30
N THR A 94 10.64 15.36 4.87
CA THR A 94 10.09 14.01 4.82
C THR A 94 11.00 13.07 5.60
N ALA A 95 10.44 12.13 6.34
CA ALA A 95 11.20 11.12 7.05
C ALA A 95 10.51 9.77 6.92
N LEU A 96 11.29 8.73 6.62
CA LEU A 96 10.77 7.37 6.53
C LEU A 96 10.66 6.78 7.94
N ILE A 97 9.47 6.41 8.39
CA ILE A 97 9.26 5.65 9.62
C ILE A 97 9.62 4.18 9.37
N GLY A 98 9.30 3.65 8.20
CA GLY A 98 9.69 2.31 7.76
C GLY A 98 8.64 1.72 6.82
N HIS A 99 9.02 0.72 6.03
CA HIS A 99 8.18 0.14 4.98
C HIS A 99 7.63 1.20 4.00
N ALA A 100 6.35 1.59 4.09
CA ALA A 100 5.75 2.69 3.32
C ALA A 100 5.31 3.87 4.21
N SER A 101 5.60 3.82 5.52
CA SER A 101 5.19 4.83 6.48
C SER A 101 6.08 6.06 6.41
N PHE A 102 5.50 7.23 6.11
CA PHE A 102 6.21 8.50 6.06
C PHE A 102 5.64 9.52 7.05
N LEU A 103 6.53 10.32 7.63
CA LEU A 103 6.19 11.60 8.23
C LEU A 103 6.56 12.72 7.25
N ILE A 104 5.56 13.44 6.76
CA ILE A 104 5.70 14.61 5.89
C ILE A 104 5.36 15.84 6.72
N GLN A 105 6.29 16.79 6.80
CA GLN A 105 6.10 18.07 7.49
C GLN A 105 6.19 19.20 6.46
N ALA A 106 5.12 19.98 6.34
CA ALA A 106 5.08 21.13 5.43
C ALA A 106 4.07 22.16 5.89
N ALA A 107 4.35 23.45 5.64
CA ALA A 107 3.46 24.56 5.99
C ALA A 107 2.93 24.50 7.44
N GLY A 108 3.76 24.02 8.37
CA GLY A 108 3.41 23.86 9.78
C GLY A 108 2.54 22.65 10.12
N LEU A 109 2.13 21.84 9.14
CA LEU A 109 1.42 20.58 9.37
C LEU A 109 2.40 19.40 9.41
N ASN A 110 2.04 18.39 10.21
CA ASN A 110 2.70 17.10 10.29
C ASN A 110 1.69 16.03 9.86
N ILE A 111 1.98 15.37 8.76
CA ILE A 111 1.10 14.43 8.07
C ILE A 111 1.77 13.06 8.09
N LEU A 112 1.07 12.05 8.60
CA LEU A 112 1.49 10.66 8.46
C LEU A 112 0.83 10.04 7.23
N VAL A 113 1.59 9.27 6.47
CA VAL A 113 1.04 8.40 5.41
C VAL A 113 1.33 6.95 5.79
N ASP A 114 0.31 6.10 5.73
CA ASP A 114 0.35 4.66 6.02
C ASP A 114 1.15 4.31 7.29
N PRO A 115 0.82 4.88 8.48
CA PRO A 115 1.64 4.72 9.68
C PRO A 115 1.54 3.30 10.26
N VAL A 116 2.60 2.50 10.11
CA VAL A 116 2.73 1.15 10.65
C VAL A 116 3.81 1.09 11.72
N PHE A 117 3.38 0.79 12.94
CA PHE A 117 4.25 0.65 14.12
C PHE A 117 4.25 -0.78 14.68
N SER A 118 3.25 -1.58 14.32
CA SER A 118 3.10 -2.97 14.72
C SER A 118 4.29 -3.84 14.30
N GLU A 119 4.56 -4.86 15.11
CA GLU A 119 5.65 -5.82 14.85
C GLU A 119 5.35 -6.70 13.63
N ARG A 120 4.07 -6.93 13.33
CA ARG A 120 3.62 -7.77 12.21
C ARG A 120 2.59 -7.07 11.35
N ALA A 121 2.73 -7.24 10.03
CA ALA A 121 1.70 -6.90 9.06
C ALA A 121 0.75 -8.09 8.90
N SER A 122 -0.15 -8.28 9.87
CA SER A 122 -1.01 -9.48 9.94
C SER A 122 -2.26 -9.23 10.78
N PRO A 123 -3.38 -9.93 10.52
CA PRO A 123 -4.52 -9.95 11.45
C PRO A 123 -4.23 -10.66 12.77
N PHE A 124 -3.10 -11.37 12.87
CA PHE A 124 -2.74 -12.16 14.04
C PHE A 124 -1.37 -11.75 14.57
N SER A 125 -1.24 -11.61 15.89
CA SER A 125 0.03 -11.26 16.55
C SER A 125 1.10 -12.35 16.49
N PHE A 126 0.72 -13.61 16.22
CA PHE A 126 1.62 -14.77 16.25
C PHE A 126 2.05 -15.29 14.86
N THR A 127 1.42 -14.85 13.77
CA THR A 127 1.70 -15.33 12.41
C THR A 127 1.66 -14.19 11.40
N GLY A 128 2.19 -14.42 10.19
CA GLY A 128 2.33 -13.41 9.15
C GLY A 128 3.66 -12.64 9.19
N PRO A 129 3.91 -11.76 8.19
CA PRO A 129 5.18 -11.04 8.06
C PRO A 129 5.54 -10.26 9.33
N LYS A 130 6.70 -10.56 9.91
CA LYS A 130 7.29 -9.81 11.03
C LYS A 130 8.33 -8.83 10.49
N ARG A 131 8.35 -7.62 11.03
CA ARG A 131 9.36 -6.62 10.67
C ARG A 131 10.75 -7.03 11.16
N VAL A 132 11.77 -6.73 10.37
CA VAL A 132 13.18 -7.02 10.72
C VAL A 132 13.95 -5.79 11.21
N ASN A 133 13.33 -4.62 11.21
CA ASN A 133 13.90 -3.38 11.76
C ASN A 133 12.88 -2.71 12.68
N PRO A 134 13.27 -1.94 13.71
CA PRO A 134 12.32 -1.08 14.44
C PRO A 134 11.87 0.11 13.57
N PRO A 135 10.74 0.76 13.91
CA PRO A 135 10.40 2.02 13.25
C PRO A 135 11.47 3.08 13.52
N GLY A 136 11.79 3.85 12.50
CA GLY A 136 12.87 4.84 12.51
C GLY A 136 12.57 6.11 13.31
N ILE A 137 11.29 6.38 13.54
CA ILE A 137 10.81 7.34 14.54
C ILE A 137 10.09 6.51 15.59
N ALA A 138 10.49 6.61 16.85
CA ALA A 138 9.73 5.97 17.93
C ALA A 138 8.35 6.63 18.02
N PHE A 139 7.31 5.85 18.31
CA PHE A 139 5.95 6.39 18.41
C PHE A 139 5.87 7.55 19.41
N GLU A 140 6.63 7.44 20.51
CA GLU A 140 6.73 8.42 21.57
C GLU A 140 7.41 9.72 21.11
N ASP A 141 8.31 9.63 20.13
CA ASP A 141 9.05 10.74 19.53
C ASP A 141 8.24 11.45 18.41
N LEU A 142 7.01 11.01 18.09
CA LEU A 142 6.16 11.69 17.09
C LEU A 142 5.81 13.13 17.53
N PRO A 143 5.85 14.10 16.59
CA PRO A 143 5.39 15.46 16.85
C PRO A 143 3.85 15.50 16.88
N PRO A 144 3.20 16.65 17.15
CA PRO A 144 1.75 16.76 17.01
C PRO A 144 1.30 16.35 15.59
N ILE A 145 0.53 15.28 15.46
CA ILE A 145 0.05 14.80 14.16
C ILE A 145 -1.27 15.48 13.81
N HIS A 146 -1.32 16.11 12.65
CA HIS A 146 -2.49 16.88 12.20
C HIS A 146 -3.39 16.06 11.28
N ALA A 147 -2.79 15.25 10.40
CA ALA A 147 -3.50 14.37 9.49
C ALA A 147 -2.82 13.02 9.36
N VAL A 148 -3.62 11.99 9.09
CA VAL A 148 -3.17 10.65 8.72
C VAL A 148 -3.87 10.28 7.41
N LEU A 149 -3.08 9.90 6.42
CA LEU A 149 -3.54 9.48 5.10
C LEU A 149 -3.29 7.98 4.96
N ILE A 150 -4.32 7.24 4.54
CA ILE A 150 -4.23 5.79 4.26
C ILE A 150 -4.36 5.57 2.77
N THR A 151 -3.41 4.91 2.12
CA THR A 151 -3.46 4.63 0.67
C THR A 151 -4.39 3.47 0.36
N HIS A 152 -4.36 2.41 1.17
CA HIS A 152 -5.18 1.20 1.02
C HIS A 152 -5.16 0.34 2.29
N ASN A 153 -5.93 -0.76 2.30
CA ASN A 153 -6.19 -1.53 3.52
C ASN A 153 -5.30 -2.76 3.79
N HIS A 154 -4.21 -2.96 3.04
CA HIS A 154 -3.28 -4.05 3.36
C HIS A 154 -2.66 -3.85 4.75
N TYR A 155 -2.32 -4.95 5.42
CA TYR A 155 -1.88 -4.93 6.82
C TYR A 155 -0.57 -4.17 7.07
N ASP A 156 0.22 -3.98 6.03
CA ASP A 156 1.47 -3.24 6.01
C ASP A 156 1.31 -1.75 5.63
N HIS A 157 0.07 -1.30 5.38
CA HIS A 157 -0.29 0.11 5.13
C HIS A 157 -1.35 0.66 6.09
N LEU A 158 -2.26 -0.21 6.55
CA LEU A 158 -3.31 0.10 7.50
C LEU A 158 -3.11 -0.69 8.80
N ASP A 159 -2.46 -0.07 9.77
CA ASP A 159 -2.21 -0.60 11.11
C ASP A 159 -3.23 -0.02 12.10
N LEU A 160 -4.26 -0.80 12.47
CA LEU A 160 -5.37 -0.30 13.30
C LEU A 160 -4.90 0.02 14.73
N ASP A 161 -4.00 -0.77 15.29
CA ASP A 161 -3.39 -0.49 16.60
C ASP A 161 -2.67 0.86 16.61
N ALA A 162 -1.92 1.18 15.55
CA ALA A 162 -1.30 2.48 15.40
C ALA A 162 -2.34 3.61 15.28
N LEU A 163 -3.41 3.41 14.51
CA LEU A 163 -4.48 4.41 14.37
C LEU A 163 -5.21 4.69 15.69
N GLY A 164 -5.53 3.65 16.46
CA GLY A 164 -6.12 3.81 17.80
C GLY A 164 -5.22 4.63 18.72
N ARG A 165 -3.91 4.32 18.76
CA ARG A 165 -2.93 5.08 19.56
C ARG A 165 -2.80 6.54 19.08
N LEU A 166 -2.76 6.77 17.77
CA LEU A 166 -2.67 8.10 17.18
C LEU A 166 -3.91 8.94 17.51
N TRP A 167 -5.10 8.33 17.42
CA TRP A 167 -6.34 8.97 17.80
C TRP A 167 -6.31 9.39 19.27
N GLN A 168 -5.92 8.48 20.18
CA GLN A 168 -5.83 8.78 21.62
C GLN A 168 -4.85 9.90 21.95
N ARG A 169 -3.75 10.01 21.21
CA ARG A 169 -2.71 11.01 21.50
C ARG A 169 -2.91 12.36 20.81
N HIS A 170 -3.36 12.37 19.56
CA HIS A 170 -3.32 13.56 18.71
C HIS A 170 -4.67 13.96 18.11
N ARG A 171 -5.65 13.05 18.08
CA ARG A 171 -6.94 13.24 17.38
C ARG A 171 -6.77 13.80 15.95
N PRO A 172 -5.89 13.22 15.11
CA PRO A 172 -5.62 13.76 13.78
C PRO A 172 -6.85 13.59 12.88
N ARG A 173 -6.92 14.38 11.82
CA ARG A 173 -7.88 14.13 10.74
C ARG A 173 -7.48 12.86 10.00
N LEU A 174 -8.36 11.87 9.96
CA LEU A 174 -8.11 10.61 9.27
C LEU A 174 -8.75 10.62 7.89
N VAL A 175 -7.95 10.36 6.85
CA VAL A 175 -8.34 10.45 5.45
C VAL A 175 -7.98 9.15 4.73
N ALA A 176 -8.92 8.57 3.98
CA ALA A 176 -8.72 7.29 3.30
C ALA A 176 -9.60 7.15 2.05
N PRO A 177 -9.33 6.22 1.12
CA PRO A 177 -10.23 5.95 0.00
C PRO A 177 -11.55 5.33 0.46
N LEU A 178 -12.57 5.40 -0.39
CA LEU A 178 -13.90 4.80 -0.15
C LEU A 178 -13.85 3.36 0.42
N GLY A 179 -14.66 3.10 1.45
CA GLY A 179 -14.81 1.79 2.09
C GLY A 179 -13.76 1.47 3.18
N ASN A 180 -12.65 2.19 3.24
CA ASN A 180 -11.65 1.98 4.30
C ASN A 180 -12.15 2.44 5.68
N ASP A 181 -13.09 3.38 5.73
CA ASP A 181 -13.77 3.83 6.95
C ASP A 181 -14.55 2.70 7.64
N ALA A 182 -15.21 1.83 6.88
CA ALA A 182 -15.94 0.69 7.43
C ALA A 182 -14.99 -0.28 8.15
N ILE A 183 -13.76 -0.46 7.66
CA ILE A 183 -12.74 -1.30 8.28
C ILE A 183 -12.25 -0.67 9.58
N ILE A 184 -11.94 0.63 9.54
CA ILE A 184 -11.42 1.36 10.70
C ILE A 184 -12.48 1.44 11.81
N ARG A 185 -13.73 1.78 11.46
CA ARG A 185 -14.83 1.90 12.43
C ARG A 185 -15.25 0.56 13.04
N ALA A 186 -14.98 -0.56 12.37
CA ALA A 186 -15.26 -1.88 12.93
C ALA A 186 -14.43 -2.15 14.19
N GLU A 187 -13.24 -1.57 14.29
CA GLU A 187 -12.34 -1.70 15.46
C GLU A 187 -12.32 -0.45 16.34
N HIS A 188 -12.38 0.74 15.71
CA HIS A 188 -12.34 2.05 16.37
C HIS A 188 -13.52 2.92 15.95
N PRO A 189 -14.74 2.65 16.47
CA PRO A 189 -15.95 3.38 16.09
C PRO A 189 -15.89 4.88 16.46
N GLU A 190 -14.99 5.28 17.35
CA GLU A 190 -14.80 6.67 17.77
C GLU A 190 -13.98 7.52 16.78
N ILE A 191 -13.31 6.91 15.79
CA ILE A 191 -12.46 7.61 14.85
C ILE A 191 -13.29 8.10 13.65
N PRO A 192 -13.47 9.43 13.47
CA PRO A 192 -14.07 9.96 12.26
C PRO A 192 -13.08 9.81 11.10
N VAL A 193 -13.49 9.03 10.10
CA VAL A 193 -12.75 8.85 8.84
C VAL A 193 -13.45 9.58 7.73
N GLU A 194 -12.72 10.44 7.03
CA GLU A 194 -13.17 11.11 5.82
C GLU A 194 -12.71 10.33 4.60
N THR A 195 -13.68 9.85 3.82
CA THR A 195 -13.39 9.09 2.62
C THR A 195 -13.61 9.89 1.35
N ARG A 196 -12.79 9.60 0.32
CA ARG A 196 -12.91 10.18 -1.02
C ARG A 196 -12.65 9.14 -2.10
N ASP A 197 -13.16 9.46 -3.27
CA ASP A 197 -12.96 8.71 -4.52
C ASP A 197 -11.75 9.23 -5.31
N TRP A 198 -11.34 8.51 -6.35
CA TRP A 198 -10.35 9.02 -7.30
C TRP A 198 -10.81 10.31 -7.96
N GLY A 199 -9.86 11.23 -8.15
CA GLY A 199 -10.09 12.54 -8.73
C GLY A 199 -10.58 13.59 -7.72
N GLU A 200 -11.06 13.17 -6.54
CA GLU A 200 -11.48 14.05 -5.45
C GLU A 200 -10.30 14.47 -4.56
N SER A 201 -10.56 15.42 -3.66
CA SER A 201 -9.54 15.98 -2.78
C SER A 201 -10.09 16.38 -1.40
N VAL A 202 -9.16 16.56 -0.46
CA VAL A 202 -9.41 17.04 0.90
C VAL A 202 -8.44 18.17 1.22
N ASP A 203 -8.97 19.36 1.52
CA ASP A 203 -8.16 20.47 2.05
C ASP A 203 -7.79 20.19 3.50
N LEU A 204 -6.50 19.98 3.78
CA LEU A 204 -5.96 19.68 5.11
C LEU A 204 -5.67 20.95 5.93
N GLY A 205 -5.82 22.14 5.33
CA GLY A 205 -5.46 23.42 5.92
C GLY A 205 -4.05 23.89 5.54
N ASN A 206 -3.71 25.14 5.89
CA ASN A 206 -2.41 25.78 5.62
C ASN A 206 -1.98 25.75 4.14
N GLY A 207 -2.95 25.73 3.22
CA GLY A 207 -2.68 25.62 1.77
C GLY A 207 -2.24 24.23 1.32
N ILE A 208 -2.45 23.19 2.16
CA ILE A 208 -2.19 21.80 1.82
C ILE A 208 -3.49 21.10 1.42
N THR A 209 -3.49 20.49 0.23
CA THR A 209 -4.61 19.66 -0.23
C THR A 209 -4.09 18.28 -0.60
N ALA A 210 -4.77 17.25 -0.11
CA ALA A 210 -4.53 15.86 -0.49
C ALA A 210 -5.50 15.46 -1.59
N HIS A 211 -4.96 15.07 -2.75
CA HIS A 211 -5.71 14.59 -3.91
C HIS A 211 -5.56 13.09 -4.04
N PHE A 212 -6.67 12.42 -4.37
CA PHE A 212 -6.75 10.98 -4.51
C PHE A 212 -6.56 10.63 -5.99
N GLU A 213 -5.46 9.95 -6.30
CA GLU A 213 -5.14 9.56 -7.68
C GLU A 213 -5.12 8.04 -7.85
N PRO A 214 -5.42 7.52 -9.05
CA PRO A 214 -5.37 6.08 -9.31
C PRO A 214 -3.97 5.49 -9.12
N ALA A 215 -3.94 4.22 -8.73
CA ALA A 215 -2.75 3.37 -8.70
C ALA A 215 -3.08 1.98 -9.26
N TYR A 216 -2.13 1.34 -9.94
CA TYR A 216 -2.27 -0.05 -10.40
C TYR A 216 -2.05 -1.00 -9.21
N HIS A 217 -3.04 -1.14 -8.34
CA HIS A 217 -3.00 -1.99 -7.15
C HIS A 217 -4.39 -2.48 -6.76
N TRP A 218 -4.56 -3.00 -5.56
CA TRP A 218 -5.85 -3.44 -5.02
C TRP A 218 -5.84 -3.37 -3.49
N SER A 219 -7.02 -3.53 -2.91
CA SER A 219 -7.24 -3.61 -1.46
C SER A 219 -7.79 -4.97 -1.08
N ALA A 220 -7.32 -5.57 0.02
CA ALA A 220 -8.02 -6.63 0.74
C ALA A 220 -7.57 -6.70 2.21
N ARG A 221 -8.50 -7.05 3.09
CA ARG A 221 -8.24 -7.32 4.51
C ARG A 221 -8.50 -8.76 4.92
N GLY A 222 -9.27 -9.53 4.16
CA GLY A 222 -9.62 -10.88 4.56
C GLY A 222 -9.86 -11.82 3.39
N ILE A 223 -10.78 -12.75 3.59
CA ILE A 223 -11.15 -13.72 2.57
C ILE A 223 -12.28 -13.12 1.73
N ASN A 224 -12.14 -13.22 0.40
CA ASN A 224 -13.15 -12.86 -0.59
C ASN A 224 -13.60 -11.38 -0.58
N ASP A 225 -12.70 -10.46 -0.23
CA ASP A 225 -12.96 -9.02 -0.21
C ASP A 225 -12.03 -8.18 -1.07
N ARG A 226 -11.24 -8.86 -1.92
CA ARG A 226 -10.36 -8.18 -2.85
C ARG A 226 -11.14 -7.15 -3.68
N ARG A 227 -10.61 -5.93 -3.70
CA ARG A 227 -11.16 -4.73 -4.33
C ARG A 227 -12.53 -4.28 -3.80
N MET A 228 -12.97 -4.69 -2.60
CA MET A 228 -14.22 -4.18 -2.01
C MET A 228 -14.06 -2.80 -1.32
N ALA A 229 -12.84 -2.39 -1.00
CA ALA A 229 -12.52 -1.02 -0.64
C ALA A 229 -11.60 -0.43 -1.72
N LEU A 230 -11.64 0.89 -1.88
CA LEU A 230 -10.81 1.61 -2.83
C LEU A 230 -9.37 1.73 -2.31
N TRP A 231 -8.43 1.94 -3.21
CA TRP A 231 -7.01 2.24 -2.95
C TRP A 231 -6.64 3.51 -3.72
N CYS A 232 -5.61 4.25 -3.34
CA CYS A 232 -5.14 5.41 -4.10
C CYS A 232 -3.65 5.67 -3.91
N ALA A 233 -3.09 6.48 -4.81
CA ALA A 233 -1.93 7.32 -4.54
C ALA A 233 -2.39 8.69 -4.01
N TYR A 234 -1.53 9.38 -3.27
CA TYR A 234 -1.76 10.75 -2.82
C TYR A 234 -0.85 11.74 -3.54
N VAL A 235 -1.45 12.76 -4.14
CA VAL A 235 -0.73 13.99 -4.50
C VAL A 235 -1.05 15.04 -3.44
N LEU A 236 -0.03 15.58 -2.78
CA LEU A 236 -0.15 16.70 -1.86
C LEU A 236 0.30 17.97 -2.56
N THR A 237 -0.62 18.88 -2.83
CA THR A 237 -0.28 20.23 -3.26
C THR A 237 -0.04 21.08 -2.02
N THR A 238 1.14 21.68 -1.88
CA THR A 238 1.53 22.47 -0.71
C THR A 238 2.18 23.79 -1.12
N PRO A 239 2.27 24.80 -0.23
CA PRO A 239 3.06 26.00 -0.48
C PRO A 239 4.55 25.72 -0.74
N ALA A 240 5.05 24.57 -0.26
CA ALA A 240 6.42 24.09 -0.44
C ALA A 240 6.57 23.24 -1.72
N GLY A 241 5.58 23.19 -2.61
CA GLY A 241 5.60 22.39 -3.83
C GLY A 241 4.80 21.09 -3.72
N VAL A 242 4.76 20.34 -4.83
CA VAL A 242 3.96 19.12 -4.96
C VAL A 242 4.75 17.92 -4.44
N ILE A 243 4.10 17.10 -3.60
CA ILE A 243 4.63 15.83 -3.10
C ILE A 243 3.74 14.72 -3.63
N TYR A 244 4.32 13.71 -4.28
CA TYR A 244 3.57 12.58 -4.79
C TYR A 244 3.95 11.31 -4.03
N HIS A 245 3.06 10.82 -3.17
CA HIS A 245 3.23 9.54 -2.47
C HIS A 245 2.39 8.48 -3.18
N ILE A 246 3.06 7.52 -3.81
CA ILE A 246 2.40 6.58 -4.72
C ILE A 246 1.71 5.41 -3.98
N GLY A 247 2.11 5.13 -2.74
CA GLY A 247 1.71 3.90 -2.06
C GLY A 247 2.28 2.70 -2.82
N ASP A 248 1.47 1.67 -3.00
CA ASP A 248 1.81 0.51 -3.82
C ASP A 248 1.20 0.64 -5.21
N THR A 249 1.99 0.37 -6.24
CA THR A 249 1.50 0.31 -7.61
C THR A 249 2.43 -0.50 -8.51
N GLY A 250 1.86 -1.15 -9.51
CA GLY A 250 2.57 -1.59 -10.71
C GLY A 250 2.90 -0.41 -11.63
N PHE A 251 3.75 -0.64 -12.63
CA PHE A 251 4.06 0.36 -13.66
C PHE A 251 2.92 0.51 -14.69
N GLY A 252 2.27 -0.59 -15.05
CA GLY A 252 1.29 -0.62 -16.14
C GLY A 252 1.93 -0.19 -17.45
N ASP A 253 1.29 0.78 -18.13
CA ASP A 253 1.80 1.44 -19.33
C ASP A 253 2.27 2.88 -19.07
N GLY A 254 2.33 3.28 -17.80
CA GLY A 254 2.74 4.61 -17.37
C GLY A 254 1.70 5.73 -17.52
N LYS A 255 0.50 5.47 -18.06
CA LYS A 255 -0.53 6.49 -18.30
C LYS A 255 -0.92 7.27 -17.04
N ILE A 256 -1.08 6.59 -15.90
CA ILE A 256 -1.47 7.25 -14.64
C ILE A 256 -0.41 8.25 -14.17
N PHE A 257 0.88 7.97 -14.43
CA PHE A 257 1.97 8.88 -14.04
C PHE A 257 2.05 10.09 -14.98
N HIS A 258 1.83 9.89 -16.28
CA HIS A 258 1.68 11.00 -17.23
C HIS A 258 0.49 11.90 -16.86
N ALA A 259 -0.64 11.31 -16.45
CA ALA A 259 -1.82 12.06 -16.02
C ALA A 259 -1.52 12.93 -14.78
N VAL A 260 -0.84 12.37 -13.77
CA VAL A 260 -0.39 13.12 -12.59
C VAL A 260 0.54 14.27 -12.99
N ARG A 261 1.54 14.02 -13.85
CA ARG A 261 2.46 15.05 -14.34
C ARG A 261 1.76 16.18 -15.09
N ALA A 262 0.76 15.84 -15.89
CA ALA A 262 -0.02 16.79 -16.66
C ALA A 262 -0.93 17.64 -15.75
N ARG A 263 -1.54 17.04 -14.73
CA ARG A 263 -2.49 17.70 -13.83
C ARG A 263 -1.82 18.57 -12.79
N TYR A 264 -0.72 18.11 -12.18
CA TYR A 264 -0.10 18.75 -11.02
C TYR A 264 1.24 19.41 -11.31
N GLY A 265 1.76 19.28 -12.53
CA GLY A 265 3.09 19.74 -12.86
C GLY A 265 4.17 18.79 -12.35
N ARG A 266 5.39 19.31 -12.28
CA ARG A 266 6.57 18.59 -11.80
C ARG A 266 6.53 18.47 -10.27
N PRO A 267 6.53 17.26 -9.67
CA PRO A 267 6.64 17.12 -8.22
C PRO A 267 8.01 17.59 -7.71
N ARG A 268 8.01 18.29 -6.58
CA ARG A 268 9.26 18.56 -5.82
C ARG A 268 9.80 17.27 -5.22
N LEU A 269 8.90 16.38 -4.81
CA LEU A 269 9.25 15.12 -4.19
C LEU A 269 8.30 14.00 -4.63
N VAL A 270 8.84 12.82 -4.93
CA VAL A 270 8.06 11.59 -5.13
C VAL A 270 8.55 10.48 -4.21
N HIS A 271 7.62 9.77 -3.58
CA HIS A 271 7.89 8.52 -2.86
C HIS A 271 7.49 7.36 -3.78
N LEU A 272 8.45 6.47 -4.06
CA LEU A 272 8.29 5.35 -4.99
C LEU A 272 8.57 4.01 -4.29
N PRO A 273 7.70 3.00 -4.40
CA PRO A 273 8.01 1.67 -3.88
C PRO A 273 9.11 1.04 -4.75
N ILE A 274 10.07 0.38 -4.11
CA ILE A 274 11.18 -0.32 -4.79
C ILE A 274 11.33 -1.79 -4.35
N GLY A 275 10.47 -2.25 -3.43
CA GLY A 275 10.42 -3.64 -2.97
C GLY A 275 9.07 -4.31 -3.27
N ALA A 276 8.91 -5.56 -2.84
CA ALA A 276 7.77 -6.42 -3.11
C ALA A 276 7.57 -6.81 -4.58
N TYR A 277 8.66 -6.92 -5.35
CA TYR A 277 8.58 -7.03 -6.81
C TYR A 277 8.84 -8.42 -7.38
N GLU A 278 9.36 -9.39 -6.62
CA GLU A 278 9.57 -10.76 -7.12
C GLU A 278 8.50 -11.77 -6.66
N PRO A 279 8.13 -12.75 -7.52
CA PRO A 279 8.59 -12.94 -8.88
C PRO A 279 7.87 -11.99 -9.86
N ARG A 280 8.61 -11.40 -10.82
CA ARG A 280 8.04 -10.38 -11.75
C ARG A 280 6.75 -10.80 -12.45
N TRP A 281 6.63 -12.06 -12.87
CA TRP A 281 5.43 -12.55 -13.58
C TRP A 281 4.15 -12.51 -12.73
N PHE A 282 4.28 -12.55 -11.40
CA PHE A 282 3.20 -12.49 -10.44
C PHE A 282 3.00 -11.08 -9.88
N MET A 283 4.10 -10.40 -9.54
CA MET A 283 4.07 -9.11 -8.85
C MET A 283 3.98 -7.90 -9.78
N GLY A 284 4.54 -7.99 -10.98
CA GLY A 284 4.66 -6.85 -11.91
C GLY A 284 3.39 -6.03 -12.16
N PRO A 285 2.18 -6.64 -12.25
CA PRO A 285 0.94 -5.88 -12.39
C PRO A 285 0.59 -4.94 -11.23
N GLN A 286 1.08 -5.22 -10.02
CA GLN A 286 0.71 -4.49 -8.80
C GLN A 286 1.89 -3.92 -7.99
N HIS A 287 3.12 -4.34 -8.27
CA HIS A 287 4.35 -3.80 -7.68
C HIS A 287 5.40 -3.56 -8.77
N MET A 288 5.81 -2.30 -8.90
CA MET A 288 6.95 -1.90 -9.70
C MET A 288 8.25 -2.50 -9.11
N ASN A 289 9.21 -2.84 -9.97
CA ASN A 289 10.58 -3.07 -9.53
C ASN A 289 11.35 -1.72 -9.52
N PRO A 290 12.62 -1.69 -9.06
CA PRO A 290 13.40 -0.45 -9.07
C PRO A 290 13.60 0.17 -10.45
N GLU A 291 13.70 -0.64 -11.52
CA GLU A 291 13.79 -0.15 -12.90
C GLU A 291 12.52 0.60 -13.33
N ASP A 292 11.35 0.03 -13.04
CA ASP A 292 10.06 0.65 -13.27
C ASP A 292 9.92 1.95 -12.44
N ALA A 293 10.40 1.97 -11.19
CA ALA A 293 10.42 3.17 -10.36
C ALA A 293 11.26 4.29 -10.98
N VAL A 294 12.42 3.97 -11.55
CA VAL A 294 13.27 4.93 -12.27
C VAL A 294 12.56 5.48 -13.53
N LYS A 295 11.81 4.64 -14.25
CA LYS A 295 10.96 5.12 -15.37
C LYS A 295 9.90 6.11 -14.89
N VAL A 296 9.25 5.83 -13.75
CA VAL A 296 8.25 6.75 -13.17
C VAL A 296 8.89 8.09 -12.80
N LEU A 297 10.07 8.08 -12.17
CA LEU A 297 10.82 9.31 -11.88
C LEU A 297 11.05 10.15 -13.15
N GLY A 298 11.42 9.51 -14.26
CA GLY A 298 11.55 10.17 -15.56
C GLY A 298 10.23 10.74 -16.09
N ILE A 299 9.14 9.96 -16.02
CA ILE A 299 7.80 10.37 -16.51
C ILE A 299 7.26 11.59 -15.76
N VAL A 300 7.37 11.59 -14.42
CA VAL A 300 6.87 12.70 -13.59
C VAL A 300 7.88 13.83 -13.44
N GLU A 301 9.10 13.63 -13.95
CA GLU A 301 10.20 14.58 -13.92
C GLU A 301 10.52 15.10 -12.51
N ALA A 302 10.21 14.36 -11.44
CA ALA A 302 10.29 14.88 -10.07
C ALA A 302 11.69 15.41 -9.71
N GLU A 303 11.76 16.46 -8.90
CA GLU A 303 13.04 17.03 -8.46
C GLU A 303 13.82 16.05 -7.59
N GLN A 304 13.15 15.36 -6.67
CA GLN A 304 13.75 14.35 -5.80
C GLN A 304 12.84 13.12 -5.70
N ALA A 305 13.44 11.94 -5.60
CA ALA A 305 12.74 10.70 -5.32
C ALA A 305 13.32 9.97 -4.09
N PHE A 306 12.44 9.25 -3.38
CA PHE A 306 12.82 8.37 -2.27
C PHE A 306 12.15 7.00 -2.37
N GLY A 307 12.98 5.96 -2.28
CA GLY A 307 12.57 4.57 -2.37
C GLY A 307 12.03 4.07 -1.05
N HIS A 308 10.87 3.41 -1.08
CA HIS A 308 10.23 2.80 0.08
C HIS A 308 9.73 1.37 -0.24
N HIS A 309 8.93 0.80 0.66
CA HIS A 309 8.35 -0.55 0.54
C HIS A 309 9.40 -1.68 0.50
N TRP A 310 10.57 -1.45 1.12
CA TRP A 310 11.68 -2.41 1.16
C TRP A 310 12.32 -2.50 2.56
N GLY A 311 13.11 -3.55 2.79
CA GLY A 311 13.98 -3.68 3.96
C GLY A 311 13.28 -3.86 5.31
N THR A 312 11.94 -3.92 5.34
CA THR A 312 11.13 -3.92 6.58
C THR A 312 10.33 -5.20 6.78
N PHE A 313 9.41 -5.52 5.88
CA PHE A 313 8.68 -6.78 5.88
C PHE A 313 9.08 -7.63 4.67
N ARG A 314 9.29 -8.93 4.88
CA ARG A 314 9.53 -9.87 3.77
C ARG A 314 8.21 -10.31 3.16
N LEU A 315 7.71 -9.56 2.19
CA LEU A 315 6.42 -9.82 1.53
C LEU A 315 6.52 -10.81 0.37
N THR A 316 7.69 -10.90 -0.24
CA THR A 316 7.94 -11.49 -1.56
C THR A 316 9.26 -12.26 -1.59
N ASP A 317 9.76 -12.59 -2.80
CA ASP A 317 10.88 -13.50 -3.00
C ASP A 317 12.26 -12.83 -3.00
N GLU A 318 12.35 -11.52 -3.27
CA GLU A 318 13.64 -10.83 -3.31
C GLU A 318 14.32 -10.75 -1.94
N GLY A 319 15.65 -10.74 -1.97
CA GLY A 319 16.52 -10.54 -0.82
C GLY A 319 16.52 -9.09 -0.33
N ILE A 320 16.84 -8.91 0.94
CA ILE A 320 16.68 -7.63 1.63
C ILE A 320 17.52 -6.48 1.05
N ASP A 321 18.70 -6.80 0.49
CA ASP A 321 19.64 -5.84 -0.10
C ASP A 321 19.50 -5.71 -1.63
N GLU A 322 18.57 -6.45 -2.26
CA GLU A 322 18.35 -6.35 -3.71
C GLU A 322 17.71 -5.04 -4.14
N PRO A 323 16.64 -4.54 -3.47
CA PRO A 323 16.02 -3.26 -3.84
C PRO A 323 17.00 -2.09 -4.02
N PRO A 324 17.92 -1.78 -3.06
CA PRO A 324 18.87 -0.69 -3.23
C PRO A 324 19.93 -0.98 -4.32
N ARG A 325 20.34 -2.25 -4.50
CA ARG A 325 21.29 -2.63 -5.56
C ARG A 325 20.68 -2.48 -6.95
N ASP A 326 19.47 -2.98 -7.12
CA ASP A 326 18.73 -2.95 -8.38
C ASP A 326 18.35 -1.49 -8.73
N LEU A 327 18.06 -0.67 -7.71
CA LEU A 327 17.88 0.78 -7.89
C LEU A 327 19.16 1.45 -8.39
N ALA A 328 20.31 1.19 -7.77
CA ALA A 328 21.59 1.75 -8.19
C ALA A 328 21.93 1.35 -9.65
N ALA A 329 21.70 0.09 -10.01
CA ALA A 329 21.88 -0.39 -11.38
C ALA A 329 20.94 0.30 -12.38
N ALA A 330 19.66 0.48 -12.02
CA ALA A 330 18.68 1.16 -12.86
C ALA A 330 19.02 2.66 -13.05
N LEU A 331 19.48 3.33 -11.99
CA LEU A 331 19.91 4.73 -12.05
C LEU A 331 21.16 4.89 -12.92
N GLN A 332 22.13 4.01 -12.77
CA GLN A 332 23.32 3.98 -13.62
C GLN A 332 22.95 3.79 -15.10
N ALA A 333 22.04 2.86 -15.40
CA ALA A 333 21.58 2.61 -16.78
C ALA A 333 20.80 3.80 -17.38
N ALA A 334 20.11 4.57 -16.55
CA ALA A 334 19.37 5.77 -16.94
C ALA A 334 20.21 7.06 -16.91
N GLU A 335 21.49 6.99 -16.53
CA GLU A 335 22.38 8.14 -16.34
C GLU A 335 21.84 9.17 -15.34
N ILE A 336 21.13 8.70 -14.31
CA ILE A 336 20.58 9.54 -13.23
C ILE A 336 21.49 9.44 -11.99
N PRO A 337 21.94 10.57 -11.41
CA PRO A 337 22.74 10.55 -10.17
C PRO A 337 22.01 9.88 -9.00
N GLU A 338 22.72 9.08 -8.20
CA GLU A 338 22.13 8.35 -7.06
C GLU A 338 21.46 9.27 -6.03
N GLU A 339 21.95 10.51 -5.90
CA GLU A 339 21.40 11.50 -4.99
C GLU A 339 19.96 11.91 -5.36
N ARG A 340 19.58 11.78 -6.64
CA ARG A 340 18.25 12.11 -7.15
C ARG A 340 17.19 11.09 -6.76
N PHE A 341 17.58 9.84 -6.48
CA PHE A 341 16.66 8.78 -6.07
C PHE A 341 17.33 7.84 -5.05
N ARG A 342 17.12 8.13 -3.77
CA ARG A 342 17.77 7.39 -2.68
C ARG A 342 16.83 6.32 -2.11
N PRO A 343 17.29 5.07 -1.90
CA PRO A 343 16.52 4.07 -1.17
C PRO A 343 16.59 4.38 0.33
N LEU A 344 15.58 5.09 0.86
CA LEU A 344 15.63 5.51 2.26
C LEU A 344 15.58 4.31 3.20
N ARG A 345 16.28 4.43 4.33
CA ARG A 345 16.17 3.50 5.46
C ARG A 345 15.36 4.12 6.60
N PRO A 346 14.72 3.32 7.46
CA PRO A 346 13.95 3.84 8.60
C PRO A 346 14.73 4.88 9.40
N GLY A 347 14.15 6.04 9.65
CA GLY A 347 14.74 7.13 10.44
C GLY A 347 15.62 8.06 9.61
N GLU A 348 15.80 7.77 8.33
CA GLU A 348 16.43 8.70 7.42
C GLU A 348 15.42 9.81 7.08
N ALA A 349 15.84 11.06 7.29
CA ALA A 349 15.07 12.25 7.01
C ALA A 349 15.74 13.08 5.93
N TRP A 350 14.93 13.80 5.17
CA TRP A 350 15.38 14.72 4.15
C TRP A 350 14.69 16.06 4.29
N THR A 351 15.50 17.11 4.15
CA THR A 351 15.06 18.49 3.98
C THR A 351 15.66 19.01 2.67
N PRO A 352 14.92 19.77 1.87
CA PRO A 352 15.46 20.44 0.70
C PRO A 352 16.64 21.33 1.06
N SER A 353 17.65 21.37 0.20
CA SER A 353 18.72 22.37 0.29
C SER A 353 18.14 23.77 0.03
N ALA A 354 18.63 24.76 0.76
CA ALA A 354 18.23 26.16 0.64
C ALA A 354 18.57 26.78 -0.71
#